data_AF-A0A7C2TXU5-F1
#
_entry.id   AF-A0A7C2TXU5-F1
#
_cell.length_a   1.000
_cell.length_b   1.000
_cell.length_c   1.000
_cell.angle_alpha   90.00
_cell.angle_beta   90.00
_cell.angle_gamma   90.00
#
_symmetry.space_group_name_H-M   'P 1'
#
loop_
_entity.id
_entity.type
_entity.pdbx_description
1 polymer ?
#
loop_
_entity_poly.entity_id
_entity_poly.type
_entity_poly.pdbx_seq_one_letter_code
_entity_poly.pdbx_strand_id
1 'polypeptide(L)'
;MQNAIGLIELTSIAKGYEVADALLKTAEVQMVFNRTICPGKFMVMVAGETAAVTSSMEVGMEIGGETVVDNLLIPNVHPEVFPAISGTRVITETGALGIIETFSVASIIEAADAAVKAANVQLLQIHLAMAI
;
A
#
# COMPACT_ATOMS: atom_id res chain seq x y z
N MET A 1 5.41 15.68 -0.83
CA MET A 1 5.45 14.75 -2.00
C MET A 1 5.15 13.34 -1.49
N GLN A 2 4.24 12.57 -2.12
CA GLN A 2 4.00 11.19 -1.68
C GLN A 2 5.22 10.32 -2.01
N ASN A 3 5.96 9.94 -0.97
CA ASN A 3 7.17 9.14 -1.11
C ASN A 3 7.19 7.97 -0.13
N ALA A 4 6.13 7.74 0.63
CA ALA A 4 6.04 6.61 1.55
C ALA A 4 4.67 5.95 1.46
N ILE A 5 4.66 4.64 1.72
CA ILE A 5 3.46 3.82 1.86
C ILE A 5 3.44 3.25 3.28
N GLY A 6 2.29 3.34 3.94
CA GLY A 6 2.00 2.65 5.19
C GLY A 6 0.87 1.65 4.98
N LEU A 7 0.99 0.46 5.56
CA LEU A 7 0.00 -0.62 5.48
C LEU A 7 -0.22 -1.22 6.86
N ILE A 8 -1.49 -1.38 7.25
CA ILE A 8 -1.90 -2.13 8.44
C ILE A 8 -2.87 -3.24 8.00
N GLU A 9 -2.56 -4.47 8.37
CA GLU A 9 -3.43 -5.63 8.21
C GLU A 9 -4.12 -5.96 9.54
N LEU A 10 -5.43 -6.18 9.51
CA LEU A 10 -6.25 -6.43 10.69
C LEU A 10 -7.11 -7.68 10.53
N THR A 11 -7.41 -8.35 11.64
CA THR A 11 -8.36 -9.47 11.70
C THR A 11 -9.83 -9.04 11.70
N SER A 12 -10.12 -7.74 11.85
CA SER A 12 -11.47 -7.21 11.99
C SER A 12 -11.76 -6.07 11.02
N ILE A 13 -12.85 -6.20 10.27
CA ILE A 13 -13.34 -5.18 9.33
C ILE A 13 -13.74 -3.90 10.06
N ALA A 14 -14.50 -4.02 11.15
CA ALA A 14 -14.96 -2.87 11.92
C ALA A 14 -13.79 -2.08 12.49
N LYS A 15 -12.81 -2.79 13.05
CA LYS A 15 -11.59 -2.16 13.59
C LYS A 15 -10.74 -1.56 12.46
N GLY A 16 -10.75 -2.17 11.28
CA GLY A 16 -10.11 -1.62 10.10
C GLY A 16 -10.65 -0.25 9.68
N TYR A 17 -11.97 -0.04 9.72
CA TYR A 17 -12.54 1.29 9.46
C TYR A 17 -12.21 2.31 10.55
N GLU A 18 -12.15 1.90 11.82
CA GLU A 18 -11.72 2.75 12.94
C GLU A 18 -10.26 3.19 12.78
N VAL A 19 -9.38 2.25 12.42
CA VAL A 19 -7.97 2.55 12.11
C VAL A 19 -7.87 3.47 10.90
N ALA A 20 -8.58 3.18 9.81
CA ALA A 20 -8.57 4.01 8.61
C ALA A 20 -8.99 5.47 8.88
N ASP A 21 -10.03 5.68 9.69
CA ASP A 21 -10.47 7.00 10.12
C ASP A 21 -9.39 7.73 10.93
N ALA A 22 -8.73 7.02 11.85
CA ALA A 22 -7.65 7.58 12.66
C ALA A 22 -6.41 7.95 11.83
N LEU A 23 -5.97 7.08 10.92
CA LEU A 23 -4.81 7.34 10.05
C LEU A 23 -4.97 8.67 9.30
N LEU A 24 -6.16 8.91 8.72
CA LEU A 24 -6.49 10.09 7.93
C LEU A 24 -6.63 11.37 8.79
N LYS A 25 -6.94 11.22 10.09
CA LYS A 25 -7.09 12.35 11.03
C LYS A 25 -5.79 12.73 11.73
N THR A 26 -4.84 11.80 11.85
CA THR A 26 -3.58 12.03 12.56
C THR A 26 -2.60 12.90 11.78
N ALA A 27 -2.47 12.68 10.47
CA ALA A 27 -1.52 13.41 9.61
C ALA A 27 -2.02 13.55 8.17
N GLU A 28 -1.34 14.37 7.37
CA GLU A 28 -1.64 14.56 5.96
C GLU A 28 -1.21 13.33 5.14
N VAL A 29 -2.08 12.33 5.10
CA VAL A 29 -1.94 11.11 4.30
C VAL A 29 -3.17 10.89 3.41
N GLN A 30 -2.97 10.19 2.30
CA GLN A 30 -4.02 9.83 1.36
C GLN A 30 -4.29 8.33 1.42
N MET A 31 -5.57 7.96 1.34
CA MET A 31 -5.95 6.56 1.26
C MET A 31 -5.59 5.98 -0.10
N VAL A 32 -4.78 4.91 -0.11
CA VAL A 32 -4.44 4.16 -1.32
C VAL A 32 -5.51 3.10 -1.57
N PHE A 33 -5.80 2.28 -0.56
CA PHE A 33 -6.99 1.43 -0.54
C PHE A 33 -7.37 1.06 0.89
N ASN A 34 -8.62 0.63 1.05
CA ASN A 34 -9.23 0.26 2.32
C ASN A 34 -10.28 -0.82 2.09
N ARG A 35 -9.91 -2.09 2.23
CA ARG A 35 -10.77 -3.21 1.81
C ARG A 35 -10.46 -4.53 2.53
N THR A 36 -11.37 -5.48 2.39
CA THR A 36 -11.21 -6.86 2.85
C THR A 36 -10.21 -7.65 2.01
N ILE A 37 -9.55 -8.62 2.64
CA ILE A 37 -8.63 -9.58 1.99
C ILE A 37 -8.94 -11.01 2.49
N CYS A 38 -8.63 -12.04 1.71
CA CYS A 38 -8.90 -13.43 2.09
C CYS A 38 -8.05 -13.89 3.29
N PRO A 39 -8.61 -14.69 4.23
CA PRO A 39 -10.00 -15.19 4.32
C PRO A 39 -10.86 -14.40 5.34
N GLY A 40 -10.96 -13.07 5.22
CA GLY A 40 -11.78 -12.24 6.11
C GLY A 40 -10.99 -11.23 6.95
N LYS A 41 -9.72 -11.01 6.60
CA LYS A 41 -8.92 -9.92 7.16
C LYS A 41 -9.27 -8.59 6.46
N PHE A 42 -8.74 -7.50 6.96
CA PHE A 42 -8.95 -6.17 6.43
C PHE A 42 -7.61 -5.44 6.31
N MET A 43 -7.42 -4.69 5.24
CA MET A 43 -6.16 -4.02 4.98
C MET A 43 -6.39 -2.55 4.66
N VAL A 44 -5.68 -1.71 5.41
CA VAL A 44 -5.69 -0.26 5.26
C VAL A 44 -4.33 0.15 4.73
N MET A 45 -4.29 0.87 3.61
CA MET A 45 -3.07 1.42 3.04
C MET A 45 -3.19 2.92 2.81
N VAL A 46 -2.17 3.65 3.25
CA VAL A 46 -2.06 5.10 3.09
C VAL A 46 -0.74 5.48 2.44
N ALA A 47 -0.72 6.64 1.77
CA ALA A 47 0.45 7.23 1.15
C ALA A 47 0.62 8.68 1.58
N GLY A 48 1.87 9.13 1.71
CA GLY A 48 2.17 10.48 2.17
C GLY A 48 3.66 10.75 2.21
N GLU A 49 4.03 11.82 2.92
CA GLU A 49 5.42 12.02 3.31
C GLU A 49 5.80 11.03 4.40
N THR A 50 7.06 10.61 4.43
CA THR A 50 7.53 9.57 5.37
C THR A 50 7.16 9.88 6.83
N ALA A 51 7.36 11.13 7.29
CA ALA A 51 7.01 11.52 8.66
C ALA A 51 5.49 11.48 8.93
N ALA A 52 4.66 11.90 7.98
CA ALA A 52 3.21 11.85 8.09
C ALA A 52 2.71 10.40 8.16
N VAL A 53 3.24 9.54 7.27
CA VAL A 53 2.92 8.11 7.26
C VAL A 53 3.36 7.45 8.57
N THR A 54 4.57 7.69 9.06
CA THR A 54 5.04 7.16 10.34
C THR A 54 4.10 7.55 11.49
N SER A 55 3.75 8.83 11.61
CA SER A 55 2.88 9.31 12.69
C SER A 55 1.47 8.71 12.60
N SER A 56 0.87 8.64 11.42
CA SER A 56 -0.42 7.98 11.23
C SER A 56 -0.33 6.50 11.62
N MET A 57 0.69 5.78 11.13
CA MET A 57 0.89 4.36 11.39
C MET A 57 1.01 4.03 12.88
N GLU A 58 1.75 4.84 13.65
CA GLU A 58 1.87 4.69 15.11
C GLU A 58 0.50 4.70 15.80
N VAL A 59 -0.33 5.71 15.51
CA VAL A 59 -1.70 5.82 16.05
C VAL A 59 -2.60 4.68 15.55
N GLY A 60 -2.46 4.31 14.29
CA GLY A 60 -3.24 3.21 13.70
C GLY A 60 -2.95 1.86 14.36
N MET A 61 -1.68 1.59 14.69
CA MET A 61 -1.29 0.37 15.43
C MET A 61 -1.83 0.37 16.86
N GLU A 62 -1.79 1.52 17.55
CA GLU A 62 -2.35 1.65 18.90
C GLU A 62 -3.86 1.38 18.92
N ILE A 63 -4.62 2.00 18.01
CA ILE A 63 -6.08 1.83 17.89
C ILE A 63 -6.45 0.41 17.47
N GLY A 64 -5.68 -0.16 16.53
CA GLY A 64 -5.85 -1.53 16.04
C GLY A 64 -5.64 -2.58 17.13
N GLY A 65 -4.69 -2.34 18.04
CA GLY A 65 -4.42 -3.21 19.19
C GLY A 65 -4.24 -4.67 18.81
N GLU A 66 -4.92 -5.57 19.53
CA GLU A 66 -4.84 -7.03 19.33
C GLU A 66 -5.36 -7.50 17.97
N THR A 67 -6.04 -6.65 17.21
CA THR A 67 -6.53 -7.02 15.88
C THR A 67 -5.48 -6.83 14.78
N VAL A 68 -4.38 -6.11 15.06
CA VAL A 68 -3.29 -5.92 14.10
C VAL A 68 -2.58 -7.26 13.87
N VAL A 69 -2.58 -7.71 12.62
CA VAL A 69 -1.89 -8.93 12.17
C VAL A 69 -0.48 -8.61 11.72
N ASP A 70 -0.37 -7.56 10.90
CA ASP A 70 0.89 -7.16 10.30
C ASP A 70 0.86 -5.65 10.00
N ASN A 71 2.03 -5.05 9.91
CA ASN A 71 2.19 -3.66 9.52
C ASN A 71 3.49 -3.45 8.75
N LEU A 72 3.49 -2.48 7.85
CA LEU A 72 4.66 -2.15 7.05
C LEU A 72 4.69 -0.65 6.75
N LEU A 73 5.90 -0.09 6.77
CA LEU A 73 6.18 1.23 6.23
C LEU A 73 7.31 1.11 5.20
N ILE A 74 7.06 1.54 3.97
CA ILE A 74 8.05 1.60 2.90
C ILE A 74 8.36 3.07 2.62
N PRO A 75 9.57 3.57 2.96
CA PRO A 75 9.97 4.94 2.67
C PRO A 75 10.56 5.05 1.25
N ASN A 76 10.60 6.28 0.74
CA ASN A 76 11.18 6.66 -0.55
C ASN A 76 10.69 5.83 -1.75
N VAL A 77 9.40 5.48 -1.79
CA VAL A 77 8.76 4.75 -2.89
C VAL A 77 8.77 5.60 -4.17
N HIS A 78 9.14 4.98 -5.29
CA HIS A 78 9.19 5.64 -6.59
C HIS A 78 7.80 6.13 -7.02
N PRO A 79 7.67 7.37 -7.56
CA PRO A 79 6.37 7.95 -7.91
C PRO A 79 5.51 7.13 -8.87
N GLU A 80 6.12 6.30 -9.73
CA GLU A 80 5.38 5.44 -10.66
C GLU A 80 4.67 4.25 -10.00
N VAL A 81 5.00 3.92 -8.75
CA VAL A 81 4.34 2.82 -8.02
C VAL A 81 2.88 3.19 -7.70
N PHE A 82 2.62 4.42 -7.27
CA PHE A 82 1.28 4.88 -6.91
C PHE A 82 0.24 4.77 -8.06
N PRO A 83 0.49 5.29 -9.28
CA PRO A 83 -0.45 5.14 -10.40
C PRO A 83 -0.57 3.69 -10.89
N ALA A 84 0.47 2.87 -10.68
CA ALA A 84 0.41 1.44 -11.00
C ALA A 84 -0.50 0.66 -10.03
N ILE A 85 -0.54 1.07 -8.75
CA ILE A 85 -1.48 0.53 -7.76
C ILE A 85 -2.92 0.94 -8.07
N SER A 86 -3.16 2.21 -8.43
CA SER A 86 -4.51 2.70 -8.75
C SER A 86 -5.06 2.16 -10.07
N GLY A 87 -4.21 1.55 -10.91
CA GLY A 87 -4.60 1.01 -12.21
C GLY A 87 -5.02 2.08 -13.23
N THR A 88 -4.57 3.33 -13.04
CA THR A 88 -4.99 4.47 -13.88
C THR A 88 -4.02 4.78 -15.01
N ARG A 89 -3.03 3.91 -15.28
CA ARG A 89 -2.01 4.16 -16.29
C ARG A 89 -2.53 3.84 -17.70
N VAL A 90 -2.31 4.78 -18.63
CA VAL A 90 -2.54 4.56 -20.05
C VAL A 90 -1.29 3.96 -20.67
N ILE A 91 -1.44 2.81 -21.34
CA ILE A 91 -0.35 2.16 -22.06
C ILE A 91 -0.28 2.76 -23.46
N THR A 92 0.79 3.51 -23.73
CA THR A 92 0.99 4.20 -25.02
C THR A 92 1.90 3.44 -25.97
N GLU A 93 2.75 2.55 -25.46
CA GLU A 93 3.76 1.82 -26.22
C GLU A 93 3.74 0.32 -25.87
N THR A 94 4.09 -0.53 -26.84
CA THR A 94 4.13 -1.99 -26.67
C THR A 94 5.57 -2.49 -26.70
N GLY A 95 5.86 -3.57 -25.97
CA GLY A 95 7.20 -4.12 -25.84
C GLY A 95 7.18 -5.49 -25.14
N ALA A 96 8.32 -5.90 -24.60
CA ALA A 96 8.40 -7.10 -23.78
C ALA A 96 7.62 -6.94 -22.46
N LEU A 97 6.99 -8.02 -21.99
CA LEU A 97 6.21 -8.06 -20.75
C LEU A 97 6.92 -8.91 -19.69
N GLY A 98 7.06 -8.36 -18.48
CA GLY A 98 7.49 -9.08 -17.29
C GLY A 98 6.37 -9.13 -16.26
N ILE A 99 6.26 -10.26 -15.53
CA ILE A 99 5.30 -10.46 -14.45
C ILE A 99 6.08 -10.93 -13.22
N ILE A 100 5.83 -10.28 -12.08
CA ILE A 100 6.38 -10.66 -10.77
C ILE A 100 5.20 -10.97 -9.87
N GLU A 101 5.23 -12.13 -9.23
CA GLU A 101 4.23 -12.57 -8.25
C GLU A 101 4.91 -12.79 -6.90
N THR A 102 4.26 -12.32 -5.82
CA THR A 102 4.77 -12.46 -4.45
C THR A 102 3.66 -12.96 -3.52
N PHE A 103 4.05 -13.54 -2.39
CA PHE A 103 3.10 -14.01 -1.39
C PHE A 103 2.44 -12.88 -0.58
N SER A 104 3.13 -11.74 -0.40
CA SER A 104 2.63 -10.62 0.40
C SER A 104 2.50 -9.34 -0.42
N VAL A 105 1.60 -8.45 0.02
CA VAL A 105 1.42 -7.10 -0.54
C VAL A 105 2.68 -6.26 -0.36
N ALA A 106 3.37 -6.41 0.78
CA ALA A 106 4.64 -5.78 1.07
C ALA A 106 5.66 -6.02 -0.04
N SER A 107 5.90 -7.30 -0.34
CA SER A 107 6.98 -7.71 -1.24
C SER A 107 6.72 -7.30 -2.68
N ILE A 108 5.47 -7.25 -3.16
CA ILE A 108 5.22 -6.78 -4.55
C ILE A 108 5.47 -5.27 -4.68
N ILE A 109 5.18 -4.48 -3.65
CA ILE A 109 5.45 -3.03 -3.66
C ILE A 109 6.95 -2.78 -3.65
N GLU A 110 7.70 -3.48 -2.79
CA GLU A 110 9.17 -3.39 -2.75
C GLU A 110 9.79 -3.86 -4.07
N ALA A 111 9.31 -4.95 -4.65
CA ALA A 111 9.79 -5.45 -5.93
C ALA A 111 9.52 -4.46 -7.07
N ALA A 112 8.31 -3.87 -7.10
CA ALA A 112 7.97 -2.87 -8.11
C ALA A 112 8.83 -1.60 -7.98
N ASP A 113 9.03 -1.10 -6.76
CA ASP A 113 9.90 0.03 -6.46
C ASP A 113 11.35 -0.23 -6.87
N ALA A 114 11.88 -1.40 -6.51
CA ALA A 114 13.24 -1.80 -6.89
C ALA A 114 13.39 -1.93 -8.42
N ALA A 115 12.38 -2.49 -9.12
CA ALA A 115 12.42 -2.67 -10.56
C ALA A 115 12.54 -1.34 -11.32
N VAL A 116 11.70 -0.36 -10.99
CA VAL A 116 11.73 0.96 -11.66
C VAL A 116 12.95 1.79 -11.31
N LYS A 117 13.53 1.58 -10.13
CA LYS A 117 14.79 2.24 -9.74
C LYS A 117 16.00 1.62 -10.42
N ALA A 118 15.97 0.31 -10.70
CA ALA A 118 17.11 -0.42 -11.24
C ALA A 118 17.19 -0.42 -12.77
N ALA A 119 16.06 -0.25 -13.46
CA ALA A 119 15.99 -0.41 -14.91
C ALA A 119 15.02 0.58 -15.56
N ASN A 120 15.23 0.84 -16.85
CA ASN A 120 14.29 1.60 -17.67
C ASN A 120 13.09 0.72 -18.06
N VAL A 121 12.20 0.48 -17.10
CA VAL A 121 10.99 -0.32 -17.25
C VAL A 121 9.76 0.50 -16.86
N GLN A 122 8.63 0.15 -17.47
CA GLN A 122 7.36 0.80 -17.18
C GLN A 122 6.47 -0.10 -16.33
N LEU A 123 6.07 0.36 -15.13
CA LEU A 123 5.03 -0.33 -14.36
C LEU A 123 3.68 -0.15 -15.04
N LEU A 124 3.07 -1.25 -15.47
CA LEU A 124 1.73 -1.25 -16.07
C LEU A 124 0.65 -1.29 -14.99
N GLN A 125 0.73 -2.26 -14.09
CA GLN A 125 -0.25 -2.47 -13.03
C GLN A 125 0.41 -3.21 -11.86
N ILE A 126 0.02 -2.84 -10.65
CA ILE A 126 0.30 -3.60 -9.43
C ILE A 126 -1.04 -4.09 -8.89
N HIS A 127 -1.28 -5.39 -9.00
CA HIS A 127 -2.50 -6.00 -8.49
C HIS A 127 -2.30 -6.43 -7.03
N LEU A 128 -2.82 -5.65 -6.10
CA LEU A 128 -2.69 -5.94 -4.67
C LEU A 128 -3.81 -6.86 -4.19
N ALA A 129 -3.53 -7.63 -3.14
CA ALA A 129 -4.44 -8.50 -2.36
C ALA A 129 -5.87 -8.64 -2.92
N MET A 130 -6.16 -9.78 -3.52
CA MET A 130 -7.48 -10.13 -4.03
C MET A 130 -8.18 -11.05 -3.02
N ALA A 131 -9.42 -10.73 -2.66
CA ALA A 131 -10.35 -11.72 -2.15
C ALA A 131 -11.09 -12.29 -3.37
N ILE A 132 -10.97 -13.59 -3.63
CA ILE A 132 -11.74 -14.31 -4.66
C ILE A 132 -12.87 -15.04 -3.96
#